data_AF-A0A8C5VGR6-F1
#
_entry.id   AF-A0A8C5VGR6-F1
#
_cell.length_a   1.000
_cell.length_b   1.000
_cell.length_c   1.000
_cell.angle_alpha   90.00
_cell.angle_beta   90.00
_cell.angle_gamma   90.00
#
_symmetry.space_group_name_H-M   'P 1'
#
loop_
_entity.id
_entity.type
_entity.pdbx_description
1 polymer ?
#
loop_
_entity_poly.entity_id
_entity_poly.type
_entity_poly.pdbx_seq_one_letter_code
_entity_poly.pdbx_strand_id
1 'polypeptide(L)'
;MKPLSLLLTVALDLVAAVSAGPAVIECWFVEDASGSNLAKRPAALLLRQGPGGPPPRLDLDPKLYLRVHVVLTVLTHTPAPRVRLGQDAMLDLSFAYMPPSPKAASSLASGPPPFGLEWRRQHLGKGHLLLAATPGLDEQIPVAREGAVAFATWNDDEPWGPWTGNGTFWLPAVQPFQEGTYLATVHLPYLQGQVTLELAVYKPPKVSLMPAPLVWAAPGEAPPELLCRVSRFYPSDGLEVEWELRGGPEGGSRKAGGQSWLSALSHHSDGSVSLSGHLRPPPVTVDQHGAHYACLVHHPSLPALGRRAEVTLEVAGLSRPSLEDGVGLFLSSFLLLGLIKMLGWVAAYLSTYKDSKEKKAQ
;
A
#
# COMPACT_ATOMS: atom_id res chain seq x y z
N MET A 1 -49.10 -24.06 -43.83
CA MET A 1 -47.80 -24.79 -43.88
C MET A 1 -46.69 -23.78 -43.61
N LYS A 2 -45.74 -24.16 -42.77
CA LYS A 2 -44.91 -23.32 -41.88
C LYS A 2 -43.98 -22.35 -42.62
N PRO A 3 -43.77 -21.11 -42.13
CA PRO A 3 -42.59 -20.32 -42.48
C PRO A 3 -41.36 -20.96 -41.81
N LEU A 4 -40.36 -21.38 -42.60
CA LEU A 4 -39.08 -21.82 -42.07
C LEU A 4 -38.31 -20.62 -41.55
N SER A 5 -38.12 -20.59 -40.24
CA SER A 5 -37.23 -19.67 -39.53
C SER A 5 -35.77 -20.05 -39.85
N LEU A 6 -35.06 -19.17 -40.56
CA LEU A 6 -33.62 -19.32 -40.82
C LEU A 6 -32.86 -18.69 -39.65
N LEU A 7 -32.46 -19.53 -38.70
CA LEU A 7 -31.58 -19.19 -37.58
C LEU A 7 -30.16 -19.03 -38.12
N LEU A 8 -29.68 -17.78 -38.22
CA LEU A 8 -28.29 -17.46 -38.52
C LEU A 8 -27.48 -17.54 -37.21
N THR A 9 -26.93 -18.72 -36.90
CA THR A 9 -25.94 -18.86 -35.83
C THR A 9 -24.59 -18.36 -36.35
N VAL A 10 -24.28 -17.10 -36.08
CA VAL A 10 -22.92 -16.56 -36.23
C VAL A 10 -22.12 -17.03 -35.02
N ALA A 11 -21.37 -18.12 -35.19
CA ALA A 11 -20.29 -18.45 -34.27
C ALA A 11 -19.14 -17.47 -34.52
N LEU A 12 -19.12 -16.38 -33.75
CA LEU A 12 -17.94 -15.56 -33.58
C LEU A 12 -16.99 -16.31 -32.65
N ASP A 13 -16.17 -17.19 -33.23
CA ASP A 13 -14.96 -17.65 -32.58
C ASP A 13 -14.02 -16.44 -32.42
N LEU A 14 -14.15 -15.74 -31.30
CA LEU A 14 -13.09 -14.87 -30.79
C LEU A 14 -11.92 -15.77 -30.40
N VAL A 15 -11.09 -16.11 -31.38
CA VAL A 15 -9.70 -16.47 -31.12
C VAL A 15 -9.09 -15.23 -30.49
N ALA A 16 -8.94 -15.23 -29.17
CA ALA A 16 -8.11 -14.27 -28.47
C ALA A 16 -6.72 -14.42 -29.08
N ALA A 17 -6.36 -13.51 -29.98
CA ALA A 17 -5.01 -13.39 -30.49
C ALA A 17 -4.14 -13.05 -29.28
N VAL A 18 -3.51 -14.09 -28.71
CA VAL A 18 -2.39 -13.93 -27.79
C VAL A 18 -1.40 -13.05 -28.54
N SER A 19 -1.32 -11.78 -28.15
CA SER A 19 -0.42 -10.83 -28.76
C SER A 19 0.99 -11.41 -28.65
N ALA A 20 1.51 -11.89 -29.78
CA ALA A 20 2.87 -12.34 -29.86
C ALA A 20 3.74 -11.14 -29.48
N GLY A 21 4.49 -11.27 -28.38
CA GLY A 21 5.42 -10.24 -27.92
C GLY A 21 6.41 -9.80 -29.01
N PRO A 22 7.25 -8.79 -28.73
CA PRO A 22 8.11 -8.16 -29.72
C PRO A 22 8.98 -9.19 -30.47
N ALA A 23 9.05 -9.08 -31.80
CA ALA A 23 9.88 -9.96 -32.63
C ALA A 23 11.37 -9.53 -32.65
N VAL A 24 11.63 -8.24 -32.38
CA VAL A 24 12.95 -7.62 -32.32
C VAL A 24 13.03 -6.73 -31.08
N ILE A 25 14.16 -6.76 -30.37
CA ILE A 25 14.47 -5.83 -29.29
C ILE A 25 15.63 -4.93 -29.71
N GLU A 26 15.40 -3.62 -29.72
CA GLU A 26 16.47 -2.62 -29.89
C GLU A 26 17.33 -2.59 -28.63
N CYS A 27 18.65 -2.61 -28.79
CA CYS A 27 19.59 -2.59 -27.68
C CYS A 27 20.86 -1.80 -28.02
N TRP A 28 21.71 -1.62 -27.01
CA TRP A 28 22.99 -0.95 -27.15
C TRP A 28 24.10 -1.95 -26.83
N PHE A 29 25.04 -2.11 -27.75
CA PHE A 29 26.30 -2.77 -27.48
C PHE A 29 27.26 -1.77 -26.85
N VAL A 30 27.88 -2.14 -25.73
CA VAL A 30 28.76 -1.26 -24.95
C VAL A 30 30.10 -1.95 -24.71
N GLU A 31 31.19 -1.26 -25.04
CA GLU A 31 32.56 -1.70 -24.78
C GLU A 31 33.33 -0.61 -24.00
N ASP A 32 34.21 -1.03 -23.10
CA ASP A 32 35.19 -0.14 -22.49
C ASP A 32 36.19 0.29 -23.57
N ALA A 33 36.20 1.58 -23.91
CA ALA A 33 37.30 2.16 -24.66
C ALA A 33 38.46 2.42 -23.70
N SER A 34 39.70 2.51 -24.20
CA SER A 34 40.84 2.85 -23.35
C SER A 34 40.65 4.23 -22.69
N GLY A 35 40.76 4.30 -21.35
CA GLY A 35 40.36 5.48 -20.56
C GLY A 35 38.93 5.35 -20.07
N SER A 36 38.47 6.17 -19.13
CA SER A 36 37.13 6.05 -18.50
C SER A 36 35.94 6.36 -19.44
N ASN A 37 35.96 5.88 -20.68
CA ASN A 37 35.04 6.23 -21.75
C ASN A 37 34.37 4.97 -22.30
N LEU A 38 33.03 5.00 -22.37
CA LEU A 38 32.22 3.87 -22.82
C LEU A 38 31.83 4.09 -24.29
N ALA A 39 32.25 3.20 -25.17
CA ALA A 39 31.79 3.19 -26.56
C ALA A 39 30.41 2.54 -26.62
N LYS A 40 29.42 3.22 -27.19
CA LYS A 40 28.05 2.70 -27.36
C LYS A 40 27.71 2.60 -28.85
N ARG A 41 27.20 1.45 -29.27
CA ARG A 41 26.79 1.19 -30.67
C ARG A 41 25.37 0.62 -30.70
N PRO A 42 24.51 1.04 -31.62
CA PRO A 42 23.16 0.49 -31.74
C PRO A 42 23.24 -0.97 -32.21
N ALA A 43 22.37 -1.81 -31.64
CA ALA A 43 22.29 -3.23 -31.91
C ALA A 43 20.82 -3.67 -31.85
N ALA A 44 20.51 -4.85 -32.40
CA ALA A 44 19.17 -5.41 -32.32
C ALA A 44 19.21 -6.93 -32.12
N LEU A 45 18.37 -7.41 -31.22
CA LEU A 45 18.16 -8.84 -30.93
C LEU A 45 16.94 -9.34 -31.70
N LEU A 46 17.13 -10.27 -32.62
CA LEU A 46 16.04 -10.93 -33.33
C LEU A 46 15.56 -12.15 -32.53
N LEU A 47 14.38 -12.02 -31.93
CA LEU A 47 13.78 -13.06 -31.07
C LEU A 47 12.99 -14.09 -31.86
N ARG A 48 12.31 -13.64 -32.93
CA ARG A 48 11.45 -14.50 -33.75
C ARG A 48 11.66 -14.19 -35.22
N GLN A 49 11.87 -15.22 -36.01
CA GLN A 49 11.92 -15.10 -37.47
C GLN A 49 10.55 -15.47 -38.03
N GLY A 50 9.91 -14.56 -38.79
CA GLY A 50 8.75 -14.90 -39.59
C GLY A 50 9.12 -15.86 -40.74
N PRO A 51 8.16 -16.29 -41.57
CA PRO A 51 8.45 -17.14 -42.73
C PRO A 51 9.37 -16.48 -43.78
N GLY A 52 9.61 -15.16 -43.69
CA GLY A 52 10.61 -14.43 -44.47
C GLY A 52 12.00 -14.42 -43.83
N GLY A 53 13.03 -14.12 -44.62
CA GLY A 53 14.37 -13.78 -44.09
C GLY A 53 14.30 -12.63 -43.06
N PRO A 54 15.32 -12.48 -42.19
CA PRO A 54 15.34 -11.37 -41.25
C PRO A 54 15.31 -10.03 -42.01
N PRO A 55 14.47 -9.06 -41.61
CA PRO A 55 14.35 -7.79 -42.32
C PRO A 55 15.73 -7.10 -42.37
N PRO A 56 16.18 -6.62 -43.53
CA PRO A 56 17.48 -5.95 -43.65
C PRO A 56 17.46 -4.64 -42.84
N ARG A 57 18.45 -4.51 -41.95
CA ARG A 57 18.70 -3.32 -41.12
C ARG A 57 19.95 -2.61 -41.62
N LEU A 58 19.79 -1.64 -42.53
CA LEU A 58 20.89 -0.84 -43.09
C LEU A 58 21.44 0.20 -42.09
N ASP A 59 20.68 0.44 -41.04
CA ASP A 59 20.97 1.32 -39.90
C ASP A 59 21.91 0.68 -38.86
N LEU A 60 22.12 -0.64 -38.91
CA LEU A 60 22.90 -1.40 -37.93
C LEU A 60 24.13 -2.05 -38.58
N ASP A 61 25.19 -2.23 -37.78
CA ASP A 61 26.27 -3.15 -38.15
C ASP A 61 25.67 -4.58 -38.22
N PRO A 62 25.83 -5.33 -39.32
CA PRO A 62 25.32 -6.70 -39.44
C PRO A 62 25.82 -7.62 -38.32
N LYS A 63 26.98 -7.34 -37.72
CA LYS A 63 27.52 -8.09 -36.58
C LYS A 63 26.76 -7.82 -35.28
N LEU A 64 26.02 -6.72 -35.21
CA LEU A 64 25.19 -6.29 -34.08
C LEU A 64 23.69 -6.55 -34.32
N TYR A 65 23.34 -7.21 -35.43
CA TYR A 65 22.01 -7.75 -35.66
C TYR A 65 21.99 -9.25 -35.35
N LEU A 66 21.67 -9.59 -34.10
CA LEU A 66 21.96 -10.89 -33.51
C LEU A 66 20.73 -11.80 -33.57
N ARG A 67 20.88 -12.97 -34.19
CA ARG A 67 19.93 -14.07 -34.02
C ARG A 67 20.14 -14.67 -32.63
N VAL A 68 19.11 -14.61 -31.79
CA VAL A 68 19.24 -15.03 -30.41
C VAL A 68 19.04 -16.53 -30.27
N HIS A 69 20.05 -17.23 -29.75
CA HIS A 69 19.91 -18.57 -29.19
C HIS A 69 20.17 -18.48 -27.69
N VAL A 70 19.12 -18.52 -26.88
CA VAL A 70 19.23 -18.31 -25.43
C VAL A 70 19.61 -19.62 -24.75
N VAL A 71 20.72 -19.60 -24.01
CA VAL A 71 21.23 -20.75 -23.26
C VAL A 71 20.81 -20.68 -21.79
N LEU A 72 20.88 -19.49 -21.18
CA LEU A 72 20.44 -19.22 -19.81
C LEU A 72 19.60 -17.95 -19.82
N THR A 73 18.40 -18.02 -19.23
CA THR A 73 17.56 -16.86 -18.94
C THR A 73 17.40 -16.75 -17.44
N VAL A 74 17.57 -15.55 -16.89
CA VAL A 74 17.20 -15.24 -15.50
C VAL A 74 16.25 -14.05 -15.56
N LEU A 75 15.10 -14.16 -14.92
CA LEU A 75 14.00 -13.23 -15.04
C LEU A 75 13.33 -13.00 -13.69
N THR A 76 12.89 -11.78 -13.47
CA THR A 76 11.96 -11.40 -12.40
C THR A 76 10.74 -10.73 -13.01
N HIS A 77 9.55 -11.15 -12.60
CA HIS A 77 8.29 -10.52 -13.02
C HIS A 77 7.95 -9.29 -12.16
N THR A 78 8.59 -9.15 -10.99
CA THR A 78 8.38 -8.05 -10.06
C THR A 78 9.70 -7.29 -9.84
N PRO A 79 10.14 -6.45 -10.79
CA PRO A 79 11.42 -5.74 -10.68
C PRO A 79 11.42 -4.64 -9.61
N ALA A 80 10.26 -4.15 -9.20
CA ALA A 80 10.12 -3.14 -8.14
C ALA A 80 9.05 -3.54 -7.11
N PRO A 81 9.29 -4.59 -6.31
CA PRO A 81 8.30 -5.09 -5.37
C PRO A 81 8.07 -4.08 -4.25
N ARG A 82 6.79 -3.87 -3.89
CA ARG A 82 6.38 -2.99 -2.80
C ARG A 82 5.79 -3.82 -1.67
N VAL A 83 6.44 -3.83 -0.51
CA VAL A 83 6.00 -4.60 0.65
C VAL A 83 5.53 -3.67 1.77
N ARG A 84 4.50 -4.11 2.50
CA ARG A 84 4.06 -3.39 3.70
C ARG A 84 5.06 -3.64 4.83
N LEU A 85 5.45 -2.59 5.56
CA LEU A 85 6.34 -2.70 6.71
C LEU A 85 5.83 -3.76 7.71
N GLY A 86 6.71 -4.70 8.08
CA GLY A 86 6.45 -5.81 8.98
C GLY A 86 5.72 -6.99 8.33
N GLN A 87 5.52 -6.98 7.01
CA GLN A 87 5.06 -8.14 6.24
C GLN A 87 6.24 -8.80 5.54
N ASP A 88 6.03 -10.03 5.11
CA ASP A 88 7.03 -10.79 4.38
C ASP A 88 7.09 -10.31 2.93
N ALA A 89 8.31 -10.21 2.38
CA ALA A 89 8.53 -9.94 0.97
C ALA A 89 8.85 -11.23 0.21
N MET A 90 8.22 -11.36 -0.95
CA MET A 90 8.51 -12.37 -1.96
C MET A 90 9.16 -11.69 -3.15
N LEU A 91 10.43 -11.96 -3.39
CA LEU A 91 11.17 -11.44 -4.54
C LEU A 91 11.17 -12.52 -5.62
N ASP A 92 10.28 -12.37 -6.60
CA ASP A 92 10.11 -13.34 -7.69
C ASP A 92 11.40 -13.50 -8.49
N LEU A 93 11.80 -14.76 -8.69
CA LEU A 93 12.92 -15.12 -9.54
C LEU A 93 12.64 -16.45 -10.23
N SER A 94 12.71 -16.42 -11.55
CA SER A 94 12.61 -17.58 -12.42
C SER A 94 13.81 -17.64 -13.34
N PHE A 95 14.23 -18.84 -13.70
CA PHE A 95 15.29 -19.03 -14.67
C PHE A 95 15.00 -20.22 -15.57
N ALA A 96 15.64 -20.24 -16.73
CA ALA A 96 15.52 -21.33 -17.69
C ALA A 96 16.89 -21.62 -18.30
N TYR A 97 17.21 -22.91 -18.46
CA TYR A 97 18.46 -23.37 -19.02
C TYR A 97 18.23 -24.34 -20.18
N MET A 98 18.87 -24.05 -21.31
CA MET A 98 18.88 -24.89 -22.50
C MET A 98 20.30 -25.44 -22.69
N PRO A 99 20.52 -26.77 -22.63
CA PRO A 99 21.84 -27.34 -22.84
C PRO A 99 22.32 -27.10 -24.30
N PRO A 100 23.59 -26.72 -24.50
CA PRO A 100 24.09 -26.27 -25.81
C PRO A 100 24.22 -27.38 -26.87
N SER A 101 24.18 -28.66 -26.50
CA SER A 101 24.10 -29.78 -27.45
C SER A 101 23.52 -31.04 -26.82
N PRO A 102 22.90 -31.95 -27.61
CA PRO A 102 22.40 -33.24 -27.11
C PRO A 102 23.53 -34.14 -26.57
N LYS A 103 24.78 -33.96 -27.04
CA LYS A 103 25.95 -34.64 -26.47
C LYS A 103 26.33 -34.11 -25.08
N ALA A 104 26.21 -32.80 -24.87
CA ALA A 104 26.40 -32.18 -23.55
C ALA A 104 25.28 -32.60 -22.57
N ALA A 105 24.06 -32.75 -23.07
CA ALA A 105 22.95 -33.32 -22.30
C ALA A 105 23.18 -34.81 -21.97
N SER A 106 23.85 -35.57 -22.85
CA SER A 106 24.19 -37.00 -22.58
C SER A 106 25.35 -37.21 -21.61
N SER A 107 26.16 -36.18 -21.36
CA SER A 107 27.27 -36.21 -20.39
C SER A 107 26.84 -35.78 -18.98
N LEU A 108 25.68 -35.14 -18.85
CA LEU A 108 25.04 -34.91 -17.56
C LEU A 108 24.40 -36.23 -17.10
N ALA A 109 24.54 -36.56 -15.81
CA ALA A 109 23.69 -37.59 -15.22
C ALA A 109 22.23 -37.22 -15.50
N SER A 110 21.37 -38.20 -15.76
CA SER A 110 19.97 -37.99 -16.19
C SER A 110 19.29 -36.86 -15.39
N GLY A 111 18.91 -35.76 -16.04
CA GLY A 111 18.22 -34.62 -15.41
C GLY A 111 19.01 -33.30 -15.41
N PRO A 112 18.51 -32.28 -14.71
CA PRO A 112 19.08 -30.94 -14.73
C PRO A 112 20.41 -30.83 -13.95
N PRO A 113 21.36 -29.99 -14.39
CA PRO A 113 22.61 -29.77 -13.67
C PRO A 113 22.40 -29.11 -12.30
N PRO A 114 23.32 -29.30 -11.35
CA PRO A 114 23.38 -28.43 -10.18
C PRO A 114 23.55 -26.97 -10.59
N PHE A 115 22.98 -26.07 -9.80
CA PHE A 115 23.10 -24.63 -10.01
C PHE A 115 23.39 -23.93 -8.69
N GLY A 116 24.02 -22.77 -8.74
CA GLY A 116 24.18 -21.86 -7.62
C GLY A 116 23.13 -20.75 -7.66
N LEU A 117 22.59 -20.39 -6.52
CA LEU A 117 21.74 -19.22 -6.33
C LEU A 117 22.44 -18.28 -5.34
N GLU A 118 22.52 -17.01 -5.68
CA GLU A 118 23.06 -15.97 -4.81
C GLU A 118 22.09 -14.78 -4.74
N TRP A 119 21.75 -14.37 -3.52
CA TRP A 119 20.98 -13.16 -3.24
C TRP A 119 21.82 -12.18 -2.43
N ARG A 120 21.97 -10.95 -2.96
CA ARG A 120 22.71 -9.87 -2.31
C ARG A 120 21.83 -8.63 -2.20
N ARG A 121 22.00 -7.84 -1.14
CA ARG A 121 21.46 -6.48 -1.05
C ARG A 121 22.60 -5.47 -1.19
N GLN A 122 22.49 -4.58 -2.18
CA GLN A 122 23.42 -3.49 -2.40
C GLN A 122 22.85 -2.21 -1.79
N HIS A 123 23.59 -1.63 -0.84
CA HIS A 123 23.24 -0.34 -0.23
C HIS A 123 24.51 0.51 -0.13
N LEU A 124 24.46 1.75 -0.64
CA LEU A 124 25.59 2.69 -0.63
C LEU A 124 26.91 2.09 -1.15
N GLY A 125 26.84 1.30 -2.23
CA GLY A 125 28.01 0.66 -2.85
C GLY A 125 28.55 -0.58 -2.10
N LYS A 126 27.96 -0.98 -0.96
CA LYS A 126 28.32 -2.21 -0.24
C LYS A 126 27.26 -3.29 -0.48
N GLY A 127 27.66 -4.37 -1.14
CA GLY A 127 26.81 -5.54 -1.37
C GLY A 127 26.95 -6.59 -0.27
N HIS A 128 25.89 -6.80 0.51
CA HIS A 128 25.84 -7.83 1.56
C HIS A 128 25.18 -9.09 1.02
N LEU A 129 25.87 -10.24 1.14
CA LEU A 129 25.30 -11.55 0.84
C LEU A 129 24.20 -11.87 1.87
N LEU A 130 22.99 -12.13 1.39
CA LEU A 130 21.84 -12.50 2.22
C LEU A 130 21.63 -14.00 2.23
N LEU A 131 21.73 -14.64 1.07
CA LEU A 131 21.55 -16.07 0.91
C LEU A 131 22.40 -16.56 -0.26
N ALA A 132 23.03 -17.72 -0.08
CA ALA A 132 23.59 -18.51 -1.15
C ALA A 132 23.04 -19.93 -1.02
N ALA A 133 22.90 -20.66 -2.13
CA ALA A 133 22.52 -22.07 -2.13
C ALA A 133 23.06 -22.74 -3.39
N THR A 134 23.38 -24.03 -3.32
CA THR A 134 23.83 -24.83 -4.47
C THR A 134 23.02 -26.13 -4.59
N PRO A 135 21.73 -26.06 -4.96
CA PRO A 135 20.91 -27.27 -5.09
C PRO A 135 21.55 -28.30 -6.05
N GLY A 136 21.61 -29.56 -5.60
CA GLY A 136 22.26 -30.66 -6.33
C GLY A 136 23.74 -30.85 -6.01
N LEU A 137 24.35 -30.01 -5.16
CA LEU A 137 25.68 -30.18 -4.61
C LEU A 137 25.64 -30.04 -3.09
N ASP A 138 26.22 -31.02 -2.39
CA ASP A 138 26.40 -30.95 -0.93
C ASP A 138 27.65 -30.11 -0.61
N GLU A 139 27.55 -28.79 -0.77
CA GLU A 139 28.60 -27.85 -0.41
C GLU A 139 28.32 -27.16 0.93
N GLN A 140 29.38 -26.66 1.58
CA GLN A 140 29.24 -25.84 2.77
C GLN A 140 28.68 -24.46 2.38
N ILE A 141 27.38 -24.29 2.57
CA ILE A 141 26.66 -23.07 2.21
C ILE A 141 26.84 -22.00 3.31
N PRO A 142 27.06 -20.71 2.95
CA PRO A 142 27.05 -19.60 3.90
C PRO A 142 25.73 -19.50 4.68
N VAL A 143 25.80 -19.12 5.95
CA VAL A 143 24.60 -18.93 6.80
C VAL A 143 23.73 -17.80 6.23
N ALA A 144 22.45 -18.12 6.00
CA ALA A 144 21.46 -17.14 5.57
C ALA A 144 21.29 -16.03 6.62
N ARG A 145 21.14 -14.78 6.15
CA ARG A 145 20.97 -13.61 7.02
C ARG A 145 19.50 -13.20 7.08
N GLU A 146 19.14 -12.51 8.16
CA GLU A 146 17.81 -11.88 8.31
C GLU A 146 16.64 -12.87 8.24
N GLY A 147 16.90 -14.15 8.58
CA GLY A 147 15.89 -15.22 8.50
C GLY A 147 15.44 -15.56 7.08
N ALA A 148 16.18 -15.10 6.07
CA ALA A 148 15.80 -15.26 4.68
C ALA A 148 15.90 -16.72 4.20
N VAL A 149 15.01 -17.09 3.28
CA VAL A 149 14.97 -18.40 2.65
C VAL A 149 14.78 -18.20 1.14
N ALA A 150 15.21 -19.16 0.33
CA ALA A 150 14.94 -19.15 -1.09
C ALA A 150 14.33 -20.49 -1.53
N PHE A 151 13.36 -20.41 -2.44
CA PHE A 151 12.78 -21.57 -3.11
C PHE A 151 13.63 -21.92 -4.32
N ALA A 152 14.84 -22.43 -4.07
CA ALA A 152 15.84 -22.77 -5.08
C ALA A 152 15.66 -24.22 -5.55
N THR A 153 14.96 -24.42 -6.67
CA THR A 153 14.73 -25.76 -7.25
C THR A 153 14.52 -25.70 -8.75
N TRP A 154 14.77 -26.82 -9.42
CA TRP A 154 14.23 -27.06 -10.76
C TRP A 154 12.74 -27.40 -10.66
N ASN A 155 11.95 -26.97 -11.64
CA ASN A 155 10.52 -27.24 -11.71
C ASN A 155 10.22 -28.58 -12.39
N ASP A 156 11.13 -29.03 -13.26
CA ASP A 156 11.02 -30.21 -14.09
C ASP A 156 12.35 -30.98 -14.13
N ASP A 157 12.26 -32.31 -14.27
CA ASP A 157 13.39 -33.24 -14.28
C ASP A 157 13.57 -33.92 -15.65
N GLU A 158 13.13 -33.24 -16.71
CA GLU A 158 13.15 -33.76 -18.08
C GLU A 158 14.56 -34.24 -18.47
N PRO A 159 14.73 -35.37 -19.16
CA PRO A 159 16.07 -35.95 -19.33
C PRO A 159 17.04 -35.10 -20.16
N TRP A 160 16.53 -34.24 -21.04
CA TRP A 160 17.32 -33.54 -22.06
C TRP A 160 17.13 -32.01 -22.06
N GLY A 161 16.31 -31.47 -21.15
CA GLY A 161 15.93 -30.06 -21.11
C GLY A 161 15.10 -29.59 -22.32
N PRO A 162 14.80 -28.29 -22.43
CA PRO A 162 15.18 -27.22 -21.50
C PRO A 162 14.52 -27.39 -20.14
N TRP A 163 15.20 -26.94 -19.09
CA TRP A 163 14.67 -26.94 -17.73
C TRP A 163 14.30 -25.54 -17.30
N THR A 164 13.25 -25.46 -16.49
CA THR A 164 12.86 -24.24 -15.80
C THR A 164 13.10 -24.37 -14.30
N GLY A 165 13.52 -23.30 -13.66
CA GLY A 165 13.80 -23.28 -12.23
C GLY A 165 13.24 -22.05 -11.54
N ASN A 166 13.06 -22.19 -10.24
CA ASN A 166 12.65 -21.14 -9.33
C ASN A 166 13.82 -20.81 -8.39
N GLY A 167 13.98 -19.53 -8.08
CA GLY A 167 14.93 -19.07 -7.06
C GLY A 167 14.36 -17.92 -6.23
N THR A 168 13.03 -17.86 -6.11
CA THR A 168 12.29 -16.81 -5.41
C THR A 168 12.78 -16.68 -3.97
N PHE A 169 13.02 -15.46 -3.54
CA PHE A 169 13.55 -15.14 -2.21
C PHE A 169 12.46 -14.64 -1.27
N TRP A 170 12.44 -15.23 -0.08
CA TRP A 170 11.57 -14.88 1.04
C TRP A 170 12.35 -14.12 2.08
N LEU A 171 11.89 -12.91 2.39
CA LEU A 171 12.41 -12.11 3.48
C LEU A 171 11.29 -11.86 4.50
N PRO A 172 11.38 -12.42 5.71
CA PRO A 172 10.33 -12.26 6.71
C PRO A 172 10.33 -10.87 7.34
N ALA A 173 9.14 -10.39 7.72
CA ALA A 173 8.93 -9.20 8.56
C ALA A 173 9.76 -7.96 8.15
N VAL A 174 9.62 -7.52 6.90
CA VAL A 174 10.50 -6.50 6.31
C VAL A 174 10.46 -5.16 7.05
N GLN A 175 11.64 -4.66 7.38
CA GLN A 175 11.89 -3.39 8.06
C GLN A 175 12.54 -2.36 7.12
N PRO A 176 12.45 -1.04 7.42
CA PRO A 176 12.99 0.01 6.56
C PRO A 176 14.47 -0.13 6.18
N PHE A 177 15.33 -0.62 7.09
CA PHE A 177 16.77 -0.76 6.78
C PHE A 177 17.05 -1.87 5.75
N GLN A 178 16.08 -2.72 5.45
CA GLN A 178 16.17 -3.77 4.44
C GLN A 178 15.75 -3.27 3.06
N GLU A 179 15.22 -2.05 2.95
CA GLU A 179 14.88 -1.42 1.67
C GLU A 179 16.12 -1.20 0.78
N GLY A 180 15.93 -1.28 -0.54
CA GLY A 180 16.94 -0.94 -1.54
C GLY A 180 17.09 -1.97 -2.64
N THR A 181 18.27 -1.98 -3.26
CA THR A 181 18.56 -2.77 -4.45
C THR A 181 18.99 -4.19 -4.09
N TYR A 182 18.27 -5.19 -4.61
CA TYR A 182 18.57 -6.61 -4.48
C TYR A 182 19.10 -7.15 -5.81
N LEU A 183 20.12 -7.99 -5.73
CA LEU A 183 20.73 -8.66 -6.88
C LEU A 183 20.56 -10.16 -6.68
N ALA A 184 20.00 -10.81 -7.69
CA ALA A 184 19.87 -12.26 -7.75
C ALA A 184 20.75 -12.79 -8.88
N THR A 185 21.67 -13.69 -8.55
CA THR A 185 22.58 -14.31 -9.51
C THR A 185 22.37 -15.83 -9.52
N VAL A 186 22.10 -16.37 -10.70
CA VAL A 186 22.06 -17.81 -10.94
C VAL A 186 23.36 -18.22 -11.60
N HIS A 187 24.05 -19.17 -11.00
CA HIS A 187 25.32 -19.73 -11.45
C HIS A 187 25.11 -21.13 -12.02
N LEU A 188 25.63 -21.37 -13.21
CA LEU A 188 25.74 -22.66 -13.86
C LEU A 188 27.20 -22.86 -14.28
N PRO A 189 27.62 -24.08 -14.66
CA PRO A 189 28.98 -24.30 -15.15
C PRO A 189 29.35 -23.31 -16.27
N TYR A 190 30.31 -22.43 -16.00
CA TYR A 190 30.80 -21.36 -16.89
C TYR A 190 29.80 -20.26 -17.27
N LEU A 191 28.58 -20.27 -16.71
CA LEU A 191 27.52 -19.34 -17.04
C LEU A 191 26.99 -18.67 -15.78
N GLN A 192 26.69 -17.38 -15.85
CA GLN A 192 25.97 -16.68 -14.80
C GLN A 192 24.95 -15.72 -15.42
N GLY A 193 23.79 -15.62 -14.78
CA GLY A 193 22.78 -14.63 -15.12
C GLY A 193 22.41 -13.85 -13.86
N GLN A 194 22.31 -12.53 -13.99
CA GLN A 194 21.99 -11.65 -12.86
C GLN A 194 20.80 -10.76 -13.20
N VAL A 195 19.90 -10.59 -12.24
CA VAL A 195 18.81 -9.61 -12.29
C VAL A 195 18.84 -8.71 -11.07
N THR A 196 18.32 -7.50 -11.25
CA THR A 196 18.26 -6.47 -10.22
C THR A 196 16.81 -6.16 -9.88
N LEU A 197 16.48 -6.11 -8.59
CA LEU A 197 15.17 -5.76 -8.06
C LEU A 197 15.29 -4.57 -7.11
N GLU A 198 14.31 -3.67 -7.10
CA GLU A 198 14.27 -2.52 -6.21
C GLU A 198 13.14 -2.69 -5.18
N LEU A 199 13.46 -3.23 -4.01
CA LEU A 199 12.49 -3.46 -2.95
C LEU A 199 12.18 -2.14 -2.26
N ALA A 200 10.91 -1.73 -2.29
CA ALA A 200 10.41 -0.55 -1.59
C ALA A 200 9.48 -0.94 -0.44
N VAL A 201 9.60 -0.25 0.69
CA VAL A 201 8.79 -0.48 1.88
C VAL A 201 7.75 0.62 2.01
N TYR A 202 6.53 0.29 2.42
CA TYR A 202 5.51 1.29 2.70
C TYR A 202 4.61 0.93 3.88
N LYS A 203 4.03 1.95 4.53
CA LYS A 203 3.03 1.77 5.58
C LYS A 203 2.02 2.92 5.52
N PRO A 204 0.72 2.64 5.41
CA PRO A 204 -0.29 3.70 5.38
C PRO A 204 -0.47 4.33 6.77
N PRO A 205 -0.57 5.66 6.85
CA PRO A 205 -0.82 6.35 8.12
C PRO A 205 -2.19 6.03 8.68
N LYS A 206 -2.28 5.99 10.01
CA LYS A 206 -3.55 6.09 10.74
C LYS A 206 -3.75 7.55 11.15
N VAL A 207 -4.79 8.17 10.60
CA VAL A 207 -5.15 9.58 10.85
C VAL A 207 -6.25 9.62 11.90
N SER A 208 -6.05 10.42 12.94
CA SER A 208 -7.05 10.68 13.98
C SER A 208 -7.03 12.16 14.35
N LEU A 209 -8.21 12.73 14.60
CA LEU A 209 -8.37 14.13 14.97
C LEU A 209 -8.77 14.25 16.44
N MET A 210 -8.22 15.24 17.14
CA MET A 210 -8.50 15.52 18.55
C MET A 210 -8.71 17.04 18.75
N PRO A 211 -9.69 17.47 19.55
CA PRO A 211 -10.76 16.67 20.16
C PRO A 211 -11.74 16.10 19.13
N ALA A 212 -12.36 14.96 19.42
CA ALA A 212 -13.42 14.34 18.61
C ALA A 212 -14.50 13.76 19.54
N PRO A 213 -15.78 13.66 19.12
CA PRO A 213 -16.33 13.90 17.78
C PRO A 213 -16.78 15.34 17.50
N LEU A 214 -16.77 16.20 18.52
CA LEU A 214 -17.22 17.59 18.41
C LEU A 214 -16.30 18.56 19.15
N VAL A 215 -16.30 19.81 18.71
CA VAL A 215 -15.68 20.97 19.36
C VAL A 215 -16.70 22.08 19.45
N TRP A 216 -16.62 22.89 20.51
CA TRP A 216 -17.55 23.99 20.74
C TRP A 216 -16.83 25.29 21.04
N ALA A 217 -17.49 26.41 20.72
CA ALA A 217 -17.03 27.76 21.04
C ALA A 217 -18.21 28.72 21.11
N ALA A 218 -18.09 29.78 21.92
CA ALA A 218 -19.06 30.87 21.90
C ALA A 218 -18.90 31.72 20.63
N PRO A 219 -19.96 32.40 20.16
CA PRO A 219 -19.84 33.36 19.07
C PRO A 219 -18.77 34.42 19.37
N GLY A 220 -17.82 34.60 18.45
CA GLY A 220 -16.70 35.53 18.63
C GLY A 220 -15.51 34.97 19.43
N GLU A 221 -15.59 33.73 19.89
CA GLU A 221 -14.48 33.00 20.53
C GLU A 221 -13.86 31.97 19.57
N ALA A 222 -12.58 31.68 19.74
CA ALA A 222 -11.88 30.66 18.97
C ALA A 222 -12.12 29.26 19.60
N PRO A 223 -12.45 28.23 18.80
CA PRO A 223 -12.47 26.85 19.24
C PRO A 223 -11.12 26.39 19.80
N PRO A 224 -11.09 25.29 20.60
CA PRO A 224 -9.84 24.71 21.06
C PRO A 224 -8.95 24.29 19.88
N GLU A 225 -7.65 24.23 20.14
CA GLU A 225 -6.66 23.78 19.16
C GLU A 225 -6.97 22.36 18.69
N LEU A 226 -7.00 22.17 17.37
CA LEU A 226 -7.23 20.89 16.73
C LEU A 226 -5.88 20.22 16.46
N LEU A 227 -5.75 18.96 16.88
CA LEU A 227 -4.57 18.12 16.69
C LEU A 227 -4.92 16.95 15.77
N CYS A 228 -4.38 16.96 14.57
CA CYS A 228 -4.43 15.86 13.62
C CYS A 228 -3.20 14.96 13.78
N ARG A 229 -3.39 13.80 14.41
CA ARG A 229 -2.33 12.83 14.64
C ARG A 229 -2.24 11.86 13.45
N VAL A 230 -1.10 11.90 12.76
CA VAL A 230 -0.75 11.01 11.66
C VAL A 230 0.23 9.97 12.18
N SER A 231 -0.25 8.76 12.44
CA SER A 231 0.49 7.76 13.19
C SER A 231 0.97 6.57 12.35
N ARG A 232 2.22 6.16 12.63
CA ARG A 232 2.89 4.94 12.14
C ARG A 232 2.83 4.78 10.61
N PHE A 233 3.45 5.70 9.88
CA PHE A 233 3.56 5.66 8.42
C PHE A 233 5.02 5.53 7.96
N TYR A 234 5.20 5.18 6.69
CA TYR A 234 6.48 5.10 6.00
C TYR A 234 6.24 5.11 4.47
N PRO A 235 7.05 5.79 3.64
CA PRO A 235 8.24 6.59 3.98
C PRO A 235 7.91 7.89 4.76
N SER A 236 8.93 8.58 5.26
CA SER A 236 8.74 9.91 5.89
C SER A 236 8.40 11.01 4.88
N ASP A 237 8.86 10.83 3.65
CA ASP A 237 8.82 11.84 2.61
C ASP A 237 7.49 11.79 1.83
N GLY A 238 7.06 12.95 1.34
CA GLY A 238 5.80 13.08 0.59
C GLY A 238 4.54 13.07 1.47
N LEU A 239 4.67 13.25 2.79
CA LEU A 239 3.52 13.52 3.65
C LEU A 239 3.10 14.99 3.56
N GLU A 240 1.84 15.23 3.25
CA GLU A 240 1.23 16.56 3.29
C GLU A 240 -0.02 16.54 4.17
N VAL A 241 -0.19 17.58 4.99
CA VAL A 241 -1.33 17.75 5.89
C VAL A 241 -2.01 19.06 5.57
N GLU A 242 -3.26 18.97 5.14
CA GLU A 242 -4.11 20.11 4.82
C GLU A 242 -5.31 20.17 5.75
N TRP A 243 -5.83 21.38 5.94
CA TRP A 243 -6.99 21.63 6.78
C TRP A 243 -8.11 22.25 5.95
N GLU A 244 -9.30 21.68 6.09
CA GLU A 244 -10.52 22.14 5.43
C GLU A 244 -11.63 22.42 6.44
N LEU A 245 -12.53 23.32 6.09
CA LEU A 245 -13.80 23.55 6.77
C LEU A 245 -14.92 23.30 5.75
N ARG A 246 -15.82 22.37 6.08
CA ARG A 246 -16.95 21.96 5.25
C ARG A 246 -18.24 22.25 5.98
N GLY A 247 -19.29 22.63 5.26
CA GLY A 247 -20.55 22.99 5.92
C GLY A 247 -20.46 24.40 6.52
N GLY A 248 -21.38 25.25 6.10
CA GLY A 248 -21.38 26.69 6.29
C GLY A 248 -22.31 27.30 5.24
N PRO A 249 -22.53 28.63 5.23
CA PRO A 249 -23.56 29.27 4.41
C PRO A 249 -23.44 29.02 2.89
N GLU A 250 -22.27 28.62 2.40
CA GLU A 250 -21.99 28.38 0.98
C GLU A 250 -21.84 26.90 0.58
N GLY A 251 -21.98 25.94 1.51
CA GLY A 251 -22.03 24.49 1.22
C GLY A 251 -20.77 23.83 0.64
N GLY A 252 -19.73 24.59 0.26
CA GLY A 252 -18.48 24.08 -0.30
C GLY A 252 -17.41 23.67 0.73
N SER A 253 -16.42 22.88 0.28
CA SER A 253 -15.17 22.67 1.03
C SER A 253 -14.25 23.86 0.81
N ARG A 254 -13.79 24.50 1.88
CA ARG A 254 -12.82 25.60 1.83
C ARG A 254 -11.62 25.29 2.71
N LYS A 255 -10.46 25.86 2.38
CA LYS A 255 -9.28 25.79 3.25
C LYS A 255 -9.63 26.41 4.61
N ALA A 256 -9.32 25.70 5.69
CA ALA A 256 -9.56 26.21 7.04
C ALA A 256 -8.68 27.45 7.28
N GLY A 257 -9.27 28.52 7.78
CA GLY A 257 -8.51 29.67 8.27
C GLY A 257 -7.79 29.36 9.58
N GLY A 258 -6.92 30.27 10.02
CA GLY A 258 -6.20 30.15 11.29
C GLY A 258 -4.71 29.87 11.11
N GLN A 259 -4.04 29.52 12.22
CA GLN A 259 -2.61 29.19 12.23
C GLN A 259 -2.44 27.68 12.23
N SER A 260 -1.66 27.14 11.30
CA SER A 260 -1.34 25.71 11.23
C SER A 260 0.16 25.47 11.23
N TRP A 261 0.62 24.46 11.96
CA TRP A 261 2.02 24.04 11.99
C TRP A 261 2.12 22.52 12.17
N LEU A 262 3.29 21.96 11.88
CA LEU A 262 3.58 20.53 12.03
C LEU A 262 4.55 20.31 13.18
N SER A 263 4.37 19.22 13.91
CA SER A 263 5.33 18.75 14.90
C SER A 263 6.57 18.17 14.23
N ALA A 264 7.66 18.05 15.00
CA ALA A 264 8.79 17.24 14.58
C ALA A 264 8.38 15.76 14.40
N LEU A 265 9.17 15.06 13.59
CA LEU A 265 8.95 13.65 13.29
C LEU A 265 9.33 12.78 14.49
N SER A 266 8.44 11.86 14.88
CA SER A 266 8.66 10.90 15.97
C SER A 266 8.95 9.52 15.39
N HIS A 267 10.12 8.97 15.69
CA HIS A 267 10.55 7.65 15.20
C HIS A 267 10.09 6.54 16.15
N HIS A 268 9.64 5.42 15.57
CA HIS A 268 9.27 4.21 16.30
C HIS A 268 10.33 3.12 16.13
N SER A 269 10.35 2.15 17.05
CA SER A 269 11.28 1.01 17.00
C SER A 269 11.06 0.09 15.79
N ASP A 270 9.86 0.10 15.21
CA ASP A 270 9.54 -0.63 13.97
C ASP A 270 10.06 0.09 12.70
N GLY A 271 10.70 1.25 12.85
CA GLY A 271 11.20 2.09 11.77
C GLY A 271 10.14 2.98 11.12
N SER A 272 8.86 2.86 11.51
CA SER A 272 7.84 3.81 11.08
C SER A 272 7.97 5.14 11.80
N VAL A 273 7.30 6.16 11.27
CA VAL A 273 7.31 7.52 11.83
C VAL A 273 5.90 8.00 12.13
N SER A 274 5.79 8.99 13.03
CA SER A 274 4.55 9.71 13.33
C SER A 274 4.79 11.21 13.32
N LEU A 275 3.76 11.96 12.97
CA LEU A 275 3.74 13.42 12.97
C LEU A 275 2.36 13.91 13.42
N SER A 276 2.30 15.10 14.02
CA SER A 276 1.05 15.74 14.38
C SER A 276 0.94 17.10 13.68
N GLY A 277 -0.17 17.32 12.99
CA GLY A 277 -0.55 18.63 12.48
C GLY A 277 -1.40 19.35 13.52
N HIS A 278 -1.09 20.61 13.77
CA HIS A 278 -1.81 21.46 14.71
C HIS A 278 -2.53 22.56 13.93
N LEU A 279 -3.76 22.86 14.31
CA LEU A 279 -4.53 23.99 13.79
C LEU A 279 -5.14 24.76 14.96
N ARG A 280 -4.85 26.05 15.02
CA ARG A 280 -5.56 27.00 15.88
C ARG A 280 -6.61 27.72 15.03
N PRO A 281 -7.90 27.35 15.16
CA PRO A 281 -8.95 27.94 14.32
C PRO A 281 -9.20 29.41 14.70
N PRO A 282 -9.71 30.23 13.77
CA PRO A 282 -10.11 31.60 14.06
C PRO A 282 -11.41 31.64 14.89
N PRO A 283 -11.77 32.81 15.44
CA PRO A 283 -13.07 33.01 16.09
C PRO A 283 -14.25 32.67 15.19
N VAL A 284 -15.25 31.99 15.75
CA VAL A 284 -16.39 31.45 14.99
C VAL A 284 -17.59 32.40 14.96
N THR A 285 -18.37 32.33 13.88
CA THR A 285 -19.65 33.03 13.73
C THR A 285 -20.83 32.05 13.83
N VAL A 286 -22.02 32.60 14.06
CA VAL A 286 -23.29 31.83 14.18
C VAL A 286 -23.53 30.95 12.94
N ASP A 287 -23.18 31.44 11.75
CA ASP A 287 -23.39 30.73 10.47
C ASP A 287 -22.50 29.48 10.30
N GLN A 288 -21.51 29.29 11.17
CA GLN A 288 -20.59 28.15 11.14
C GLN A 288 -21.05 27.00 12.07
N HIS A 289 -22.21 27.14 12.71
CA HIS A 289 -22.80 26.06 13.51
C HIS A 289 -23.11 24.84 12.63
N GLY A 290 -22.69 23.66 13.08
CA GLY A 290 -22.83 22.40 12.33
C GLY A 290 -21.79 22.24 11.21
N ALA A 291 -20.80 23.12 11.10
CA ALA A 291 -19.67 22.94 10.19
C ALA A 291 -18.75 21.79 10.65
N HIS A 292 -18.00 21.19 9.73
CA HIS A 292 -17.03 20.15 9.99
C HIS A 292 -15.62 20.63 9.64
N TYR A 293 -14.73 20.66 10.62
CA TYR A 293 -13.31 20.76 10.36
C TYR A 293 -12.79 19.40 9.91
N ALA A 294 -11.99 19.37 8.86
CA ALA A 294 -11.38 18.17 8.34
C ALA A 294 -9.86 18.32 8.20
N CYS A 295 -9.13 17.32 8.67
CA CYS A 295 -7.71 17.14 8.37
C CYS A 295 -7.60 16.19 7.17
N LEU A 296 -7.04 16.67 6.06
CA LEU A 296 -6.72 15.89 4.88
C LEU A 296 -5.24 15.52 4.89
N VAL A 297 -4.94 14.24 4.74
CA VAL A 297 -3.58 13.72 4.72
C VAL A 297 -3.31 13.06 3.38
N HIS A 298 -2.30 13.57 2.67
CA HIS A 298 -1.78 12.98 1.45
C HIS A 298 -0.45 12.28 1.75
N HIS A 299 -0.28 11.09 1.18
CA HIS A 299 0.92 10.26 1.38
C HIS A 299 1.04 9.24 0.23
N PRO A 300 2.24 8.87 -0.24
CA PRO A 300 2.41 7.95 -1.38
C PRO A 300 1.80 6.55 -1.20
N SER A 301 1.52 6.14 0.04
CA SER A 301 0.85 4.87 0.34
C SER A 301 -0.67 4.98 0.50
N LEU A 302 -1.24 6.17 0.33
CA LEU A 302 -2.68 6.41 0.31
C LEU A 302 -3.19 6.59 -1.13
N PRO A 303 -4.50 6.41 -1.39
CA PRO A 303 -5.12 6.79 -2.65
C PRO A 303 -4.97 8.29 -2.93
N ALA A 304 -5.16 8.71 -4.18
CA ALA A 304 -5.01 10.10 -4.60
C ALA A 304 -5.87 11.11 -3.79
N LEU A 305 -7.06 10.69 -3.34
CA LEU A 305 -7.94 11.48 -2.47
C LEU A 305 -7.43 11.67 -1.03
N GLY A 306 -6.34 11.01 -0.66
CA GLY A 306 -5.79 11.03 0.69
C GLY A 306 -6.70 10.34 1.71
N ARG A 307 -6.43 10.62 2.99
CA ARG A 307 -7.24 10.17 4.12
C ARG A 307 -7.72 11.37 4.93
N ARG A 308 -9.00 11.35 5.29
CA ARG A 308 -9.67 12.44 6.01
C ARG A 308 -10.04 12.01 7.43
N ALA A 309 -9.87 12.91 8.38
CA ALA A 309 -10.51 12.85 9.70
C ALA A 309 -11.27 14.15 9.94
N GLU A 310 -12.48 14.07 10.49
CA GLU A 310 -13.38 15.22 10.64
C GLU A 310 -13.93 15.36 12.06
N VAL A 311 -14.28 16.59 12.44
CA VAL A 311 -14.87 16.95 13.74
C VAL A 311 -15.93 18.02 13.52
N THR A 312 -17.06 17.91 14.21
CA THR A 312 -18.18 18.86 14.10
C THR A 312 -17.98 20.06 15.03
N LEU A 313 -18.25 21.26 14.52
CA LEU A 313 -18.24 22.52 15.26
C LEU A 313 -19.65 22.88 15.74
N GLU A 314 -19.80 23.02 17.05
CA GLU A 314 -21.02 23.44 17.72
C GLU A 314 -20.86 24.84 18.31
N VAL A 315 -21.56 25.83 17.75
CA VAL A 315 -21.56 27.19 18.30
C VAL A 315 -22.57 27.30 19.44
N ALA A 316 -22.11 27.75 20.61
CA ALA A 316 -22.95 27.85 21.80
C ALA A 316 -24.13 28.83 21.60
N GLY A 317 -25.28 28.51 22.22
CA GLY A 317 -26.50 29.33 22.15
C GLY A 317 -27.41 29.05 20.95
N LEU A 318 -27.04 28.11 20.07
CA LEU A 318 -27.85 27.69 18.91
C LEU A 318 -28.37 26.25 19.02
N SER A 319 -27.85 25.46 19.97
CA SER A 319 -28.33 24.11 20.24
C SER A 319 -29.78 24.16 20.72
N ARG A 320 -30.69 23.71 19.85
CA ARG A 320 -32.11 23.55 20.18
C ARG A 320 -32.22 22.46 21.26
N PRO A 321 -33.04 22.64 22.32
CA PRO A 321 -33.24 21.59 23.31
C PRO A 321 -33.62 20.28 22.62
N SER A 322 -32.95 19.19 23.01
CA SER A 322 -33.21 17.87 22.45
C SER A 322 -34.66 17.48 22.74
N LEU A 323 -35.24 16.63 21.89
CA LEU A 323 -36.56 16.03 22.15
C LEU A 323 -36.55 15.28 23.50
N GLU A 324 -35.42 14.70 23.89
CA GLU A 324 -35.23 14.09 25.22
C GLU A 324 -35.23 15.12 26.35
N ASP A 325 -34.62 16.29 26.18
CA ASP A 325 -34.67 17.36 27.17
C ASP A 325 -36.11 17.87 27.36
N GLY A 326 -36.84 17.98 26.26
CA GLY A 326 -38.27 18.31 26.28
C GLY A 326 -39.09 17.26 27.04
N VAL A 327 -38.88 15.98 26.75
CA VAL A 327 -39.56 14.87 27.45
C VAL A 327 -39.18 14.86 28.93
N GLY A 328 -37.91 15.10 29.28
CA GLY A 328 -37.43 15.19 30.67
C GLY A 328 -38.05 16.34 31.46
N LEU A 329 -38.17 17.53 30.84
CA LEU A 329 -38.88 18.68 31.42
C LEU A 329 -40.37 18.40 31.62
N PHE A 330 -41.01 17.70 30.67
CA PHE A 330 -42.40 17.30 30.82
C PHE A 330 -42.59 16.29 31.96
N LEU A 331 -41.78 15.22 32.01
CA LEU A 331 -41.87 14.20 33.04
C LEU A 331 -41.58 14.75 34.43
N SER A 332 -40.58 15.61 34.57
CA SER A 332 -40.27 16.28 35.84
C SER A 332 -41.41 17.17 36.31
N SER A 333 -42.05 17.92 35.41
CA SER A 333 -43.23 18.74 35.72
C SER A 333 -44.41 17.89 36.23
N PHE A 334 -44.71 16.76 35.57
CA PHE A 334 -45.76 15.84 36.02
C PHE A 334 -45.46 15.21 37.39
N LEU A 335 -44.21 14.82 37.65
CA LEU A 335 -43.77 14.33 38.95
C LEU A 335 -43.93 15.38 40.06
N LEU A 336 -43.51 16.62 39.78
CA LEU A 336 -43.64 17.75 40.72
C LEU A 336 -45.11 18.07 41.02
N LEU A 337 -45.95 18.12 39.99
CA LEU A 337 -47.40 18.29 40.14
C LEU A 337 -48.04 17.14 40.94
N GLY A 338 -47.61 15.91 40.69
CA GLY A 338 -48.05 14.73 41.45
C GLY A 338 -47.67 14.83 42.93
N LEU A 339 -46.42 15.20 43.23
CA LEU A 339 -45.93 15.39 44.59
C LEU A 339 -46.65 16.54 45.32
N ILE A 340 -46.86 17.68 44.65
CA ILE A 340 -47.60 18.82 45.22
C ILE A 340 -49.04 18.43 45.54
N LYS A 341 -49.71 17.69 44.64
CA LYS A 341 -51.08 17.20 44.92
C LYS A 341 -51.11 16.20 46.07
N MET A 342 -50.17 15.27 46.14
CA MET A 342 -50.07 14.33 47.27
C MET A 342 -49.83 15.05 48.60
N LEU A 343 -48.91 16.01 48.64
CA LEU A 343 -48.67 16.85 49.81
C LEU A 343 -49.91 17.66 50.20
N GLY A 344 -50.62 18.24 49.23
CA GLY A 344 -51.87 18.95 49.46
C GLY A 344 -52.97 18.04 50.02
N TRP A 345 -53.07 16.81 49.53
CA TRP A 345 -54.05 15.84 50.00
C TRP A 345 -53.73 15.33 51.40
N VAL A 346 -52.45 15.06 51.69
CA VAL A 346 -51.96 14.71 53.04
C VAL A 346 -52.22 15.85 54.02
N ALA A 347 -51.97 17.10 53.64
CA ALA A 347 -52.24 18.27 54.48
C ALA A 347 -53.75 18.42 54.78
N ALA A 348 -54.61 18.22 53.78
CA ALA A 348 -56.06 18.24 53.95
C ALA A 348 -56.57 17.06 54.83
N TYR A 349 -55.93 15.89 54.72
CA TYR A 349 -56.25 14.74 55.56
C TYR A 349 -55.85 14.97 57.03
N LEU A 350 -54.68 15.58 57.25
CA LEU A 350 -54.21 15.97 58.59
C LEU A 350 -55.07 17.06 59.23
N SER A 351 -55.55 18.05 58.47
CA SER A 351 -56.42 19.11 59.00
C SER A 351 -57.80 18.56 59.39
N THR A 352 -58.41 17.72 58.55
CA THR A 352 -59.72 17.09 58.84
C THR A 352 -59.64 16.07 59.97
N TYR A 353 -58.54 15.33 60.11
CA TYR A 353 -58.30 14.45 61.26
C TYR A 353 -58.16 15.24 62.57
N LYS A 354 -57.53 16.41 62.54
CA LYS A 354 -57.35 17.28 63.72
C LYS A 354 -58.68 17.90 64.16
N ASP A 355 -59.50 18.38 63.22
CA ASP A 355 -60.84 18.92 63.48
C ASP A 355 -61.81 17.85 64.02
N SER A 356 -61.68 16.60 63.56
CA SER A 356 -62.43 15.46 64.11
C SER A 356 -62.02 15.09 65.54
N LYS A 357 -60.78 15.35 65.97
CA LYS A 357 -60.36 15.10 67.36
C LYS A 357 -60.84 16.20 68.32
N GLU A 358 -60.89 17.46 67.89
CA GLU A 358 -61.45 18.55 68.69
C GLU A 358 -62.95 18.36 68.95
N LYS A 359 -63.72 17.90 67.95
CA LYS A 359 -65.16 17.60 68.13
C LYS A 359 -65.48 16.39 69.02
N LYS A 360 -64.49 15.55 69.37
CA LYS A 360 -64.67 14.41 70.30
C LYS A 360 -64.26 14.72 71.74
N ALA A 361 -63.71 15.90 72.01
CA ALA A 361 -63.22 16.32 73.33
C ALA A 361 -64.13 17.35 74.01
N GLN A 362 -65.32 17.59 73.48
CA GLN A 362 -66.30 18.57 73.98
C GLN A 362 -67.55 17.90 74.51
#